data_AF-A0A8H7XP25-F1
#
_entry.id   AF-A0A8H7XP25-F1
#
_cell.length_a   1.000
_cell.length_b   1.000
_cell.length_c   1.000
_cell.angle_alpha   90.00
_cell.angle_beta   90.00
_cell.angle_gamma   90.00
#
_symmetry.space_group_name_H-M   'P 1'
#
loop_
_entity.id
_entity.type
_entity.pdbx_description
1 polymer ?
#
loop_
_entity_poly.entity_id
_entity_poly.type
_entity_poly.pdbx_seq_one_letter_code
_entity_poly.pdbx_strand_id
1 'polypeptide(L)'
;MAYFGPANQARDYFINLGYEPAHRQTTADFLVSVTDPNARIPRSDLALPAPRTAAEFASAFTRSDIGQKNAQSVDIFRAELQADRKVSEVYVKSAREEHDKLARAGSSYVASLPAQAAAVMLRRIQILRGALVISIINMVYVFSVIYKLFAFAHTAGLPSGYIFQGIVLGTTFLKEPASTNSFFSRSGILFL
;
A
#
# COMPACT_ATOMS: atom_id res chain seq x y z
N MET A 1 -8.06 -19.58 18.99
CA MET A 1 -7.36 -19.80 17.71
C MET A 1 -8.01 -21.00 17.04
N ALA A 2 -8.55 -20.87 15.82
CA ALA A 2 -9.32 -21.96 15.21
C ALA A 2 -8.44 -23.02 14.52
N TYR A 3 -7.31 -22.58 13.94
CA TYR A 3 -6.31 -23.44 13.31
C TYR A 3 -4.97 -22.71 13.26
N PHE A 4 -3.87 -23.44 13.42
CA PHE A 4 -2.52 -22.94 13.15
C PHE A 4 -1.62 -24.11 12.75
N GLY A 5 -1.04 -24.01 11.57
CA GLY A 5 -0.26 -25.09 10.98
C GLY A 5 -0.13 -24.96 9.46
N PRO A 6 0.35 -26.01 8.79
CA PRO A 6 0.56 -26.02 7.35
C PRO A 6 -0.72 -25.78 6.55
N ALA A 7 -0.69 -24.84 5.59
CA ALA A 7 -1.86 -24.46 4.79
C ALA A 7 -2.49 -25.64 4.02
N ASN A 8 -1.70 -26.64 3.63
CA ASN A 8 -2.17 -27.84 2.94
C ASN A 8 -3.01 -28.78 3.83
N GLN A 9 -2.88 -28.71 5.15
CA GLN A 9 -3.64 -29.53 6.10
C GLN A 9 -4.89 -28.84 6.65
N ALA A 10 -4.99 -27.51 6.48
CA ALA A 10 -6.08 -26.72 7.04
C ALA A 10 -7.45 -27.17 6.51
N ARG A 11 -7.55 -27.47 5.21
CA ARG A 11 -8.79 -27.93 4.58
C ARG A 11 -9.29 -29.22 5.22
N ASP A 12 -8.43 -30.23 5.28
CA ASP A 12 -8.79 -31.55 5.77
C ASP A 12 -9.10 -31.53 7.27
N TYR A 13 -8.41 -30.67 8.03
CA TYR A 13 -8.73 -30.44 9.44
C TYR A 13 -10.18 -29.99 9.65
N PHE A 14 -10.65 -28.96 8.92
CA PHE A 14 -12.02 -28.48 9.07
C PHE A 14 -13.06 -29.46 8.51
N ILE A 15 -12.69 -30.28 7.51
CA ILE A 15 -13.55 -31.36 7.02
C ILE A 15 -13.73 -32.45 8.07
N ASN A 16 -12.64 -32.88 8.70
CA ASN A 16 -12.67 -33.88 9.78
C ASN A 16 -13.39 -33.35 11.03
N LEU A 17 -13.43 -32.02 11.20
CA LEU A 17 -14.17 -31.35 12.28
C LEU A 17 -15.69 -31.32 12.04
N GLY A 18 -16.15 -31.67 10.83
CA GLY A 18 -17.57 -31.75 10.46
C GLY A 18 -18.09 -30.61 9.59
N TYR A 19 -17.22 -29.92 8.84
CA TYR A 19 -17.63 -28.90 7.86
C TYR A 19 -17.37 -29.35 6.43
N GLU A 20 -18.18 -28.89 5.48
CA GLU A 20 -17.95 -29.19 4.06
C GLU A 20 -17.83 -27.90 3.22
N PRO A 21 -16.97 -27.90 2.20
CA PRO A 21 -16.89 -26.78 1.26
C PRO A 21 -18.09 -26.77 0.31
N ALA A 22 -18.54 -25.58 -0.07
CA ALA A 22 -19.58 -25.42 -1.08
C ALA A 22 -19.11 -25.91 -2.47
N HIS A 23 -20.05 -26.16 -3.38
CA HIS A 23 -19.73 -26.59 -4.73
C HIS A 23 -18.83 -25.57 -5.45
N ARG A 24 -17.67 -26.02 -5.96
CA ARG A 24 -16.63 -25.18 -6.62
C ARG A 24 -15.97 -24.13 -5.71
N GLN A 25 -16.12 -24.26 -4.39
CA GLN A 25 -15.45 -23.37 -3.45
C GLN A 25 -13.94 -23.63 -3.42
N THR A 26 -13.14 -22.57 -3.48
CA THR A 26 -11.68 -22.69 -3.33
C THR A 26 -11.32 -23.00 -1.88
N THR A 27 -10.13 -23.56 -1.64
CA THR A 27 -9.68 -23.86 -0.27
C THR A 27 -9.59 -22.59 0.59
N ALA A 28 -9.08 -21.49 0.03
CA ALA A 28 -8.96 -20.23 0.75
C ALA A 28 -10.35 -19.69 1.16
N ASP A 29 -11.31 -19.71 0.24
CA ASP A 29 -12.67 -19.25 0.52
C ASP A 29 -13.39 -20.15 1.54
N PHE A 30 -13.20 -21.47 1.47
CA PHE A 30 -13.69 -22.40 2.49
C PHE A 30 -13.14 -22.12 3.89
N LEU A 31 -11.85 -21.81 4.01
CA LEU A 31 -11.22 -21.50 5.29
C LEU A 31 -11.73 -20.17 5.87
N VAL A 32 -12.13 -19.22 5.04
CA VAL A 32 -12.79 -17.99 5.48
C VAL A 32 -14.22 -18.32 5.92
N SER A 33 -14.99 -19.03 5.08
CA SER A 33 -16.40 -19.31 5.33
C SER A 33 -16.63 -20.19 6.55
N VAL A 34 -15.73 -21.15 6.86
CA VAL A 34 -15.87 -22.02 8.05
C VAL A 34 -15.74 -21.26 9.37
N THR A 35 -15.02 -20.13 9.36
CA THR A 35 -14.85 -19.27 10.54
C THR A 35 -16.00 -18.28 10.73
N ASP A 36 -16.83 -18.07 9.71
CA ASP A 36 -18.04 -17.26 9.78
C ASP A 36 -19.25 -18.12 10.21
N PRO A 37 -19.92 -17.78 11.32
CA PRO A 37 -21.12 -18.49 11.77
C PRO A 37 -22.22 -18.61 10.71
N ASN A 38 -22.35 -17.64 9.80
CA ASN A 38 -23.40 -17.56 8.79
C ASN A 38 -23.07 -18.25 7.46
N ALA A 39 -21.78 -18.41 7.14
CA ALA A 39 -21.34 -18.93 5.85
C ALA A 39 -20.88 -20.40 5.89
N ARG A 40 -20.67 -20.96 7.09
CA ARG A 40 -20.22 -22.34 7.27
C ARG A 40 -21.34 -23.36 7.01
N ILE A 41 -20.99 -24.46 6.34
CA ILE A 41 -21.91 -25.55 6.02
C ILE A 41 -21.55 -26.76 6.88
N PRO A 42 -22.35 -27.11 7.91
CA PRO A 42 -22.13 -28.30 8.71
C PRO A 42 -22.46 -29.55 7.89
N ARG A 43 -21.58 -30.55 7.95
CA ARG A 43 -21.77 -31.83 7.29
C ARG A 43 -22.84 -32.64 8.03
N SER A 44 -23.75 -33.27 7.30
CA SER A 44 -24.91 -33.98 7.87
C SER A 44 -24.62 -35.41 8.35
N ASP A 45 -23.44 -35.94 8.06
CA ASP A 45 -23.07 -37.34 8.29
C ASP A 45 -22.24 -37.58 9.55
N LEU A 46 -21.77 -36.52 10.22
CA LEU A 46 -21.00 -36.64 11.47
C LEU A 46 -21.94 -36.66 12.68
N ALA A 47 -21.84 -37.72 13.50
CA ALA A 47 -22.62 -37.89 14.72
C ALA A 47 -22.18 -36.96 15.87
N LEU A 48 -20.97 -36.39 15.79
CA LEU A 48 -20.41 -35.50 16.82
C LEU A 48 -20.81 -34.05 16.53
N PRO A 49 -21.19 -33.26 17.55
CA PRO A 49 -21.52 -31.85 17.36
C PRO A 49 -20.29 -31.07 16.89
N ALA A 50 -20.34 -30.54 15.68
CA ALA A 50 -19.32 -29.65 15.16
C ALA A 50 -19.24 -28.36 16.02
N PRO A 51 -18.03 -27.84 16.29
CA PRO A 51 -17.82 -26.69 17.18
C PRO A 51 -18.45 -25.41 16.60
N ARG A 52 -19.36 -24.78 17.34
CA ARG A 52 -20.14 -23.63 16.86
C ARG A 52 -19.57 -22.30 17.29
N THR A 53 -18.90 -22.26 18.44
CA THR A 53 -18.36 -21.02 19.02
C THR A 53 -16.85 -20.93 18.83
N ALA A 54 -16.30 -19.71 18.84
CA ALA A 54 -14.85 -19.51 18.75
C ALA A 54 -14.09 -20.24 19.88
N ALA A 55 -14.68 -20.35 21.07
CA ALA A 55 -14.13 -21.09 22.20
C ALA A 55 -14.12 -22.61 21.95
N GLU A 56 -15.18 -23.15 21.35
CA GLU A 56 -15.24 -24.56 20.96
C GLU A 56 -14.20 -24.89 19.87
N PHE A 57 -14.04 -24.03 18.87
CA PHE A 57 -12.99 -24.19 17.86
C PHE A 57 -11.59 -24.20 18.48
N ALA A 58 -11.32 -23.28 19.41
CA ALA A 58 -10.05 -23.25 20.12
C ALA A 58 -9.81 -24.52 20.94
N SER A 59 -10.85 -25.00 21.64
CA SER A 59 -10.78 -26.22 22.44
C SER A 59 -10.60 -27.46 21.56
N ALA A 60 -11.28 -27.53 20.42
CA ALA A 60 -11.13 -28.61 19.45
C ALA A 60 -9.72 -28.62 18.84
N PHE A 61 -9.19 -27.44 18.50
CA PHE A 61 -7.83 -27.30 17.99
C PHE A 61 -6.80 -27.81 18.99
N THR A 62 -6.86 -27.36 20.25
CA THR A 62 -5.92 -27.79 21.31
C THR A 62 -5.96 -29.31 21.54
N ARG A 63 -7.13 -29.94 21.42
CA ARG A 63 -7.26 -31.40 21.56
C ARG A 63 -6.80 -32.18 20.33
N SER A 64 -6.84 -31.57 19.15
CA SER A 64 -6.47 -32.22 17.89
C SER A 64 -4.99 -32.55 17.80
N ASP A 65 -4.64 -33.55 17.00
CA ASP A 65 -3.24 -33.93 16.72
C ASP A 65 -2.42 -32.77 16.16
N ILE A 66 -3.03 -31.89 15.35
CA ILE A 66 -2.37 -30.71 14.78
C ILE A 66 -2.05 -29.69 15.88
N GLY A 67 -2.97 -29.45 16.81
CA GLY A 67 -2.74 -28.56 17.95
C GLY A 67 -1.66 -29.09 18.88
N GLN A 68 -1.63 -30.40 19.13
CA GLN A 68 -0.58 -31.04 19.92
C GLN A 68 0.81 -30.94 19.26
N LYS A 69 0.90 -31.20 17.95
CA LYS A 69 2.15 -31.02 17.18
C LYS A 69 2.62 -29.57 17.19
N ASN A 70 1.71 -28.61 17.10
CA ASN A 70 2.04 -27.19 17.19
C ASN A 70 2.55 -26.79 18.59
N ALA A 71 1.93 -27.31 19.66
CA ALA A 71 2.43 -27.09 21.01
C ALA A 71 3.86 -27.66 21.18
N GLN A 72 4.08 -28.88 20.69
CA GLN A 72 5.40 -29.51 20.70
C GLN A 72 6.44 -28.72 19.89
N SER A 73 6.10 -28.22 18.70
CA SER A 73 7.04 -27.42 17.90
C SER A 73 7.42 -26.10 18.59
N VAL A 74 6.47 -25.46 19.27
CA VAL A 74 6.73 -24.27 20.08
C VAL A 74 7.66 -24.59 21.25
N ASP A 75 7.44 -25.71 21.93
CA ASP A 75 8.28 -26.11 23.07
C ASP A 75 9.70 -26.50 22.63
N ILE A 76 9.85 -27.20 21.51
CA ILE A 76 11.15 -27.49 20.88
C ILE A 76 11.87 -26.19 20.54
N PHE A 77 11.19 -25.26 19.86
CA PHE A 77 11.78 -23.97 19.50
C PHE A 77 12.22 -23.16 20.72
N ARG A 78 11.41 -23.17 21.80
CA ARG A 78 11.78 -22.53 23.06
C ARG A 78 13.00 -23.18 23.71
N ALA A 79 13.11 -24.51 23.67
CA ALA A 79 14.25 -25.24 24.20
C ALA A 79 15.53 -24.95 23.39
N GLU A 80 15.45 -24.91 22.07
CA GLU A 80 16.54 -24.52 21.18
C GLU A 80 17.02 -23.09 21.46
N LEU A 81 16.08 -22.15 21.62
CA LEU A 81 16.39 -20.75 21.94
C LEU A 81 17.09 -20.60 23.30
N GLN A 82 16.70 -21.40 24.30
CA GLN A 82 17.36 -21.41 25.60
C GLN A 82 18.75 -22.05 25.54
N ALA A 83 18.93 -23.10 24.73
CA ALA A 83 20.21 -23.75 24.51
C ALA A 83 21.21 -22.81 23.79
N ASP A 84 20.72 -22.00 22.86
CA ASP A 84 21.53 -21.07 22.07
C ASP A 84 21.47 -19.62 22.61
N ARG A 85 21.86 -19.44 23.87
CA ARG A 85 22.02 -18.11 24.49
C ARG A 85 22.97 -17.21 23.69
N LYS A 86 23.92 -17.82 22.94
CA LYS A 86 24.87 -17.09 22.08
C LYS A 86 24.17 -16.42 20.91
N VAL A 87 23.17 -17.04 20.28
CA VAL A 87 22.37 -16.39 19.22
C VAL A 87 21.64 -15.14 19.75
N SER A 88 21.09 -15.20 20.96
CA SER A 88 20.47 -14.02 21.59
C SER A 88 21.49 -12.89 21.82
N GLU A 89 22.69 -13.21 22.30
CA GLU A 89 23.75 -12.22 22.51
C GLU A 89 24.27 -11.63 21.20
N VAL A 90 24.43 -12.45 20.15
CA VAL A 90 24.81 -12.00 18.80
C VAL A 90 23.73 -11.10 18.21
N TYR A 91 22.44 -11.46 18.35
CA TYR A 91 21.32 -10.64 17.89
C TYR A 91 21.28 -9.29 18.63
N VAL A 92 21.44 -9.29 19.95
CA VAL A 92 21.49 -8.05 20.75
C VAL A 92 22.68 -7.18 20.33
N LYS A 93 23.84 -7.78 20.05
CA LYS A 93 25.01 -7.05 19.58
C LYS A 93 24.78 -6.45 18.20
N SER A 94 24.27 -7.24 17.25
CA SER A 94 23.93 -6.79 15.90
C SER A 94 22.89 -5.68 15.93
N ALA A 95 21.83 -5.82 16.73
CA ALA A 95 20.81 -4.79 16.89
C ALA A 95 21.42 -3.49 17.43
N ARG A 96 22.29 -3.57 18.46
CA ARG A 96 23.00 -2.40 18.99
C ARG A 96 23.92 -1.72 17.98
N GLU A 97 24.54 -2.50 17.09
CA GLU A 97 25.37 -1.96 16.00
C GLU A 97 24.54 -1.26 14.92
N GLU A 98 23.31 -1.74 14.68
CA GLU A 98 22.36 -1.12 13.75
C GLU A 98 21.72 0.15 14.32
N HIS A 99 21.54 0.22 15.64
CA HIS A 99 21.04 1.42 16.32
C HIS A 99 22.00 2.60 16.15
N ASP A 100 21.44 3.76 15.82
CA ASP A 100 22.16 5.02 15.74
C ASP A 100 22.81 5.36 17.10
N LYS A 101 24.04 5.86 17.09
CA LYS A 101 24.80 6.24 18.30
C LYS A 101 24.08 7.30 19.13
N LEU A 102 23.26 8.12 18.48
CA LEU A 102 22.44 9.16 19.10
C LEU A 102 21.07 8.63 19.59
N ALA A 103 20.71 7.40 19.25
CA ALA A 103 19.47 6.79 19.70
C ALA A 103 19.63 6.27 21.13
N ARG A 104 18.56 6.39 21.93
CA ARG A 104 18.54 5.86 23.30
C ARG A 104 18.58 4.34 23.28
N ALA A 105 19.44 3.71 24.10
CA ALA A 105 19.63 2.25 24.15
C ALA A 105 18.39 1.42 24.51
N GLY A 106 17.32 2.04 25.04
CA GLY A 106 16.03 1.39 25.32
C GLY A 106 14.91 1.79 24.35
N SER A 107 15.23 2.51 23.27
CA SER A 107 14.27 2.90 22.24
C SER A 107 14.04 1.74 21.28
N SER A 108 12.79 1.47 20.93
CA SER A 108 12.43 0.51 19.86
C SER A 108 12.89 0.99 18.47
N TYR A 109 13.22 2.28 18.31
CA TYR A 109 13.62 2.87 17.03
C TYR A 109 15.12 2.73 16.77
N VAL A 110 15.46 2.23 15.57
CA VAL A 110 16.84 2.10 15.07
C VAL A 110 17.50 3.47 14.86
N ALA A 111 16.78 4.42 14.27
CA ALA A 111 17.27 5.78 14.02
C ALA A 111 16.90 6.76 15.15
N SER A 112 17.82 7.66 15.49
CA SER A 112 17.53 8.75 16.43
C SER A 112 16.55 9.76 15.83
N LEU A 113 15.79 10.48 16.67
CA LEU A 113 14.87 11.54 16.23
C LEU A 113 15.53 12.61 15.33
N PRO A 114 16.75 13.13 15.62
CA PRO A 114 17.40 14.06 14.71
C PRO A 114 17.78 13.41 13.37
N ALA A 115 18.21 12.14 13.36
CA ALA A 115 18.47 11.40 12.12
C ALA A 115 17.20 11.21 11.28
N GLN A 116 16.06 10.88 11.92
CA GLN A 116 14.76 10.79 11.26
C GLN A 116 14.34 12.14 10.65
N ALA A 117 14.48 13.23 11.40
CA ALA A 117 14.18 14.57 10.91
C ALA A 117 15.07 14.97 9.71
N ALA A 118 16.37 14.70 9.80
CA ALA A 118 17.31 14.94 8.71
C ALA A 118 16.96 14.12 7.46
N ALA A 119 16.61 12.84 7.62
CA ALA A 119 16.21 11.97 6.51
C ALA A 119 14.95 12.49 5.81
N VAL A 120 13.94 12.94 6.57
CA VAL A 120 12.71 13.53 6.00
C VAL A 120 13.02 14.84 5.28
N MET A 121 13.90 15.68 5.82
CA MET A 121 14.33 16.92 5.17
C MET A 121 15.09 16.67 3.88
N LEU A 122 16.04 15.73 3.87
CA LEU A 122 16.78 15.33 2.67
C LEU A 122 15.84 14.79 1.59
N ARG A 123 14.91 13.91 1.96
CA ARG A 123 13.88 13.42 1.05
C ARG A 123 13.05 14.57 0.47
N ARG A 124 12.66 15.56 1.29
CA ARG A 124 11.89 16.71 0.82
C ARG A 124 12.68 17.54 -0.19
N ILE A 125 13.97 17.77 0.05
CA ILE A 125 14.85 18.48 -0.87
C ILE A 125 14.99 17.71 -2.20
N GLN A 126 15.16 16.39 -2.14
CA GLN A 126 15.23 15.54 -3.34
C GLN A 126 13.95 15.62 -4.17
N ILE A 127 12.77 15.57 -3.53
CA ILE A 127 11.47 15.72 -4.22
C ILE A 127 11.36 17.10 -4.88
N LEU A 128 11.73 18.17 -4.17
CA LEU A 128 11.69 19.53 -4.71
C LEU A 128 12.62 19.70 -5.91
N ARG A 129 13.84 19.14 -5.84
CA ARG A 129 14.79 19.13 -6.96
C ARG A 129 14.25 18.34 -8.16
N GLY A 130 13.68 17.15 -7.93
CA GLY A 130 13.08 16.34 -8.99
C GLY A 130 11.91 17.04 -9.68
N ALA A 131 11.03 17.69 -8.90
CA ALA A 131 9.90 18.46 -9.42
C ALA A 131 10.36 19.66 -10.27
N LEU A 132 11.41 20.37 -9.84
CA LEU A 132 12.01 21.47 -10.63
C LEU A 132 12.58 20.97 -11.96
N VAL A 133 13.29 19.84 -11.97
CA VAL A 133 13.82 19.24 -13.20
C VAL A 133 12.68 18.90 -14.18
N ILE A 134 11.61 18.28 -13.69
CA ILE A 134 10.43 17.97 -14.52
C ILE A 134 9.78 19.26 -15.06
N SER A 135 9.67 20.30 -14.22
CA SER A 135 9.11 21.58 -14.63
C SER A 135 9.94 22.26 -15.73
N ILE A 136 11.27 22.24 -15.62
CA ILE A 136 12.18 22.78 -16.64
C ILE A 136 12.06 22.00 -17.95
N ILE A 137 12.04 20.66 -17.89
CA ILE A 137 11.87 19.81 -19.08
C ILE A 137 10.55 20.14 -19.79
N ASN A 138 9.46 20.27 -19.04
CA ASN A 138 8.16 20.63 -19.59
C ASN A 138 8.17 22.03 -20.23
N MET A 139 8.80 23.02 -19.59
CA MET A 139 8.93 24.37 -20.15
C MET A 139 9.72 24.38 -21.46
N VAL A 140 10.84 23.66 -21.52
CA VAL A 140 11.64 23.53 -22.75
C VAL A 140 10.84 22.84 -23.85
N TYR A 141 10.11 21.78 -23.52
CA TYR A 141 9.25 21.08 -24.49
C TYR A 141 8.16 22.00 -25.05
N VAL A 142 7.42 22.71 -24.18
CA VAL A 142 6.38 23.66 -24.59
C VAL A 142 6.97 24.77 -25.47
N PHE A 143 8.11 25.36 -25.08
CA PHE A 143 8.77 26.39 -25.87
C PHE A 143 9.22 25.88 -27.24
N SER A 144 9.79 24.66 -27.29
CA SER A 144 10.15 23.99 -28.55
C SER A 144 8.94 23.77 -29.45
N VAL A 145 7.79 23.34 -28.90
CA VAL A 145 6.55 23.15 -29.67
C VAL A 145 6.04 24.48 -30.22
N ILE A 146 6.00 25.53 -29.40
CA ILE A 146 5.58 26.87 -29.83
C ILE A 146 6.49 27.39 -30.94
N TYR A 147 7.81 27.28 -30.78
CA TYR A 147 8.78 27.70 -31.78
C TYR A 147 8.59 26.95 -33.11
N LYS A 148 8.39 25.63 -33.08
CA LYS A 148 8.12 24.83 -34.29
C LYS A 148 6.83 25.22 -34.98
N LEU A 149 5.76 25.50 -34.23
CA LEU A 149 4.49 25.98 -34.78
C LEU A 149 4.65 27.35 -35.43
N PHE A 150 5.36 28.27 -34.78
CA PHE A 150 5.63 29.60 -35.33
C PHE A 150 6.50 29.53 -36.60
N ALA A 151 7.57 28.73 -36.58
CA ALA A 151 8.44 28.52 -37.73
C ALA A 151 7.66 27.91 -38.90
N PHE A 152 6.84 26.87 -38.65
CA PHE A 152 5.99 26.27 -39.67
C PHE A 152 5.00 27.28 -40.25
N ALA A 153 4.32 28.07 -39.41
CA ALA A 153 3.38 29.09 -39.86
C ALA A 153 4.08 30.15 -40.74
N HIS A 154 5.29 30.58 -40.37
CA HIS A 154 6.10 31.49 -41.17
C HIS A 154 6.51 30.88 -42.52
N THR A 155 6.99 29.63 -42.54
CA THR A 155 7.38 28.94 -43.79
C THR A 155 6.17 28.65 -44.70
N ALA A 156 5.00 28.39 -44.11
CA ALA A 156 3.75 28.14 -44.83
C ALA A 156 3.03 29.43 -45.27
N GLY A 157 3.58 30.62 -44.98
CA GLY A 157 2.98 31.91 -45.33
C GLY A 157 1.69 32.22 -44.55
N LEU A 158 1.45 31.54 -43.43
CA LEU A 158 0.32 31.81 -42.54
C LEU A 158 0.64 33.01 -41.64
N PRO A 159 -0.31 33.92 -41.39
CA PRO A 159 -0.10 35.05 -40.48
C PRO A 159 0.07 34.55 -39.04
N SER A 160 1.32 34.31 -38.64
CA SER A 160 1.67 33.58 -37.41
C SER A 160 1.35 34.32 -36.12
N GLY A 161 1.35 35.66 -36.12
CA GLY A 161 1.02 36.48 -34.94
C GLY A 161 -0.48 36.59 -34.67
N TYR A 162 -1.28 36.77 -35.73
CA TYR A 162 -2.70 37.12 -35.59
C TYR A 162 -3.60 35.94 -35.26
N ILE A 163 -3.26 34.73 -35.70
CA ILE A 163 -4.05 33.52 -35.37
C ILE A 163 -3.91 33.19 -33.90
N PHE A 164 -2.70 33.31 -33.32
CA PHE A 164 -2.46 33.00 -31.92
C PHE A 164 -3.09 34.06 -30.98
N GLN A 165 -2.93 35.35 -31.29
CA GLN A 165 -3.67 36.42 -30.61
C GLN A 165 -5.18 36.22 -30.75
N GLY A 166 -5.68 35.85 -31.93
CA GLY A 166 -7.10 35.60 -32.17
C GLY A 166 -7.67 34.43 -31.37
N ILE A 167 -6.92 33.34 -31.21
CA ILE A 167 -7.32 32.19 -30.38
C ILE A 167 -7.27 32.55 -28.89
N VAL A 168 -6.22 33.23 -28.42
CA VAL A 168 -6.11 33.65 -27.00
C VAL A 168 -7.23 34.64 -26.67
N LEU A 169 -7.45 35.65 -27.51
CA LEU A 169 -8.54 36.62 -27.35
C LEU A 169 -9.90 35.92 -27.41
N GLY A 170 -10.13 35.05 -28.40
CA GLY A 170 -11.39 34.32 -28.54
C GLY A 170 -11.69 33.39 -27.36
N THR A 171 -10.68 32.73 -26.80
CA THR A 171 -10.85 31.83 -25.64
C THR A 171 -11.11 32.57 -24.34
N THR A 172 -10.60 33.80 -24.16
CA THR A 172 -10.91 34.62 -22.97
C THR A 172 -12.39 35.02 -22.87
N PHE A 173 -13.10 35.14 -24.00
CA PHE A 173 -14.53 35.49 -24.06
C PHE A 173 -15.45 34.28 -24.26
N LEU A 174 -14.90 33.06 -24.26
CA LEU A 174 -15.66 31.83 -24.46
C LEU A 174 -16.30 31.37 -23.14
N LYS A 175 -17.64 31.30 -23.10
CA LYS A 175 -18.49 30.99 -21.94
C LYS A 175 -18.52 32.05 -20.82
N GLU A 176 -18.58 33.32 -21.19
CA GLU A 176 -18.73 34.39 -20.19
C GLU A 176 -20.19 34.50 -19.68
N PRO A 177 -20.42 34.63 -18.36
CA PRO A 177 -21.76 34.91 -17.84
C PRO A 177 -22.23 36.29 -18.31
N ALA A 178 -23.55 36.47 -18.49
CA ALA A 178 -24.15 37.71 -19.00
C ALA A 178 -24.14 38.89 -17.98
N SER A 179 -23.09 39.02 -17.17
CA SER A 179 -22.91 40.08 -16.18
C SER A 179 -21.70 40.95 -16.52
N THR A 180 -21.83 42.26 -16.32
CA THR A 180 -20.88 43.27 -16.79
C THR A 180 -19.59 43.37 -15.95
N ASN A 181 -19.48 42.61 -14.86
CA ASN A 181 -18.44 42.76 -13.85
C ASN A 181 -17.05 42.24 -14.27
N SER A 182 -16.96 41.37 -15.28
CA SER A 182 -15.69 40.79 -15.75
C SER A 182 -14.98 41.61 -16.83
N PHE A 183 -15.66 42.60 -17.44
CA PHE A 183 -15.15 43.34 -18.60
C PHE A 183 -13.95 44.25 -18.29
N PHE A 184 -13.92 44.90 -17.12
CA PHE A 184 -12.86 45.86 -16.78
C PHE A 184 -11.50 45.22 -16.49
N SER A 185 -11.46 43.97 -16.02
CA SER A 185 -10.19 43.27 -15.73
C SER A 185 -9.48 42.75 -16.98
N ARG A 186 -10.17 42.71 -18.14
CA ARG A 186 -9.72 42.00 -19.35
C ARG A 186 -9.41 42.91 -20.54
N SER A 187 -9.72 44.21 -20.42
CA SER A 187 -9.47 45.22 -21.47
C SER A 187 -7.99 45.42 -21.81
N GLY A 188 -7.07 45.13 -20.89
CA GLY A 188 -5.62 45.22 -21.13
C GLY A 188 -5.09 44.25 -22.21
N ILE A 189 -5.84 43.20 -22.58
CA ILE A 189 -5.47 42.22 -23.61
C ILE A 189 -5.82 42.71 -25.02
N LEU A 190 -6.76 43.67 -25.15
CA LEU A 190 -7.18 44.24 -26.44
C LEU A 190 -6.22 45.32 -26.98
N PHE A 191 -5.32 45.83 -26.15
CA PHE A 191 -4.39 46.93 -26.48
C PHE A 191 -2.91 46.50 -26.51
N LEU A 192 -2.66 45.18 -26.62
CA LEU A 192 -1.33 44.56 -26.66
C LEU A 192 -1.05 43.99 -28.05
#